data_AF-A0A7Y4QUR1-F1
#
_entry.id   AF-A0A7Y4QUR1-F1
#
_cell.length_a   1.000
_cell.length_b   1.000
_cell.length_c   1.000
_cell.angle_alpha   90.00
_cell.angle_beta   90.00
_cell.angle_gamma   90.00
#
_symmetry.space_group_name_H-M   'P 1'
#
loop_
_entity.id
_entity.type
_entity.pdbx_description
1 polymer ?
#
loop_
_entity_poly.entity_id
_entity_poly.type
_entity_poly.pdbx_seq_one_letter_code
_entity_poly.pdbx_strand_id
1 'polypeptide(L)'
;MKVPTFQKFGITKARLRTIETRDKKISDILTHHLTIGIGIAFGLVVYILYFNKVQPDNFIQIVTQVFIFASLGIICVGVPAVLFKLAEMFYIKQRSKTDEHKVITKYNEERDNYDFWKIRKDYSFWNMMDGLSYEKEVMNIYLHLGYEDMPELNDENFDQDRVLGFEDKLYYFTFHTKITEFKDSAEIDKLLVRKDKNNCDFLNIYSPKGFHKSINEFIKDKPINLFDINGIIKVVRTIKN
;
A
#
# COMPACT_ATOMS: atom_id res chain seq x y z
N MET A 1 16.31 8.61 12.88
CA MET A 1 15.11 7.88 13.32
C MET A 1 15.27 7.22 14.68
N LYS A 2 14.65 7.82 15.70
CA LYS A 2 14.43 7.17 16.99
C LYS A 2 13.20 6.27 16.89
N VAL A 3 13.20 5.15 17.59
CA VAL A 3 12.02 4.27 17.68
C VAL A 3 10.88 5.09 18.30
N PRO A 4 9.70 5.20 17.66
CA PRO A 4 8.53 5.79 18.28
C PRO A 4 8.13 4.95 19.50
N THR A 5 8.18 5.55 20.68
CA THR A 5 7.81 4.88 21.93
C THR A 5 6.42 5.30 22.37
N PHE A 6 5.69 4.39 23.00
CA PHE A 6 4.37 4.69 23.56
C PHE A 6 4.38 5.90 24.52
N GLN A 7 5.48 6.07 25.27
CA GLN A 7 5.67 7.18 26.21
C GLN A 7 5.71 8.55 25.52
N LYS A 8 6.32 8.66 24.34
CA LYS A 8 6.36 9.92 23.55
C LYS A 8 4.95 10.44 23.24
N PHE A 9 3.98 9.52 23.13
CA PHE A 9 2.60 9.81 22.79
C PHE A 9 1.64 9.72 23.98
N GLY A 10 2.14 9.47 25.20
CA GLY A 10 1.28 9.30 26.38
C GLY A 10 0.32 8.09 26.30
N ILE A 11 0.64 7.09 25.46
CA ILE A 11 -0.16 5.88 25.28
C ILE A 11 0.47 4.72 26.07
N THR A 12 -0.32 3.71 26.43
CA THR A 12 0.19 2.42 26.91
C THR A 12 -0.13 1.31 25.90
N LYS A 13 0.72 0.29 25.81
CA LYS A 13 0.51 -0.87 24.92
C LYS A 13 -0.83 -1.58 25.19
N ALA A 14 -1.24 -1.65 26.46
CA ALA A 14 -2.53 -2.22 26.85
C ALA A 14 -3.68 -1.39 26.29
N ARG A 15 -3.63 -0.06 26.44
CA ARG A 15 -4.66 0.87 25.95
C ARG A 15 -4.82 0.80 24.43
N LEU A 16 -3.71 0.75 23.67
CA LEU A 16 -3.75 0.57 22.21
C LEU A 16 -4.50 -0.70 21.82
N ARG A 17 -4.15 -1.85 22.43
CA ARG A 17 -4.83 -3.13 22.17
C ARG A 17 -6.31 -3.09 22.53
N THR A 18 -6.67 -2.48 23.66
CA THR A 18 -8.07 -2.37 24.08
C THR A 18 -8.89 -1.59 23.05
N ILE A 19 -8.32 -0.51 22.53
CA ILE A 19 -8.95 0.37 21.53
C ILE A 19 -9.15 -0.37 20.20
N GLU A 20 -8.11 -1.02 19.69
CA GLU A 20 -8.17 -1.82 18.46
C GLU A 20 -9.17 -2.98 18.57
N THR A 21 -9.15 -3.69 19.70
CA THR A 21 -10.07 -4.82 19.94
C THR A 21 -11.51 -4.33 20.03
N ARG A 22 -11.75 -3.17 20.66
CA ARG A 22 -13.07 -2.56 20.76
C ARG A 22 -13.59 -2.14 19.39
N ASP A 23 -12.77 -1.52 18.55
CA ASP A 23 -13.20 -1.12 17.20
C ASP A 23 -13.51 -2.30 16.32
N LYS A 24 -12.65 -3.32 16.33
CA LYS A 24 -12.90 -4.56 15.61
C LYS A 24 -14.21 -5.19 16.06
N LYS A 25 -14.44 -5.27 17.37
CA LYS A 25 -15.69 -5.83 17.91
C LYS A 25 -16.93 -5.02 17.50
N ILE A 26 -16.85 -3.69 17.47
CA ILE A 26 -17.97 -2.83 17.03
C ILE A 26 -18.22 -3.02 15.52
N SER A 27 -17.17 -3.08 14.72
CA SER A 27 -17.24 -3.37 13.29
C SER A 27 -17.89 -4.74 13.03
N ASP A 28 -17.42 -5.79 13.69
CA ASP A 28 -17.94 -7.16 13.54
C ASP A 28 -19.42 -7.26 13.96
N ILE A 29 -19.79 -6.59 15.06
CA ILE A 29 -21.19 -6.56 15.52
C ILE A 29 -22.08 -5.86 14.51
N LEU A 30 -21.68 -4.67 14.03
CA LEU A 30 -22.50 -3.87 13.12
C LEU A 30 -22.63 -4.55 11.76
N THR A 31 -21.53 -5.06 11.19
CA THR A 31 -21.51 -5.55 9.81
C THR A 31 -22.01 -6.98 9.67
N HIS A 32 -21.72 -7.87 10.63
CA HIS A 32 -22.06 -9.28 10.53
C HIS A 32 -23.22 -9.67 11.45
N HIS A 33 -23.03 -9.60 12.78
CA HIS A 33 -23.98 -10.20 13.72
C HIS A 33 -25.34 -9.53 13.71
N LEU A 34 -25.35 -8.19 13.73
CA LEU A 34 -26.59 -7.42 13.84
C LEU A 34 -27.32 -7.32 12.49
N THR A 35 -26.57 -7.19 11.39
CA THR A 35 -27.11 -7.30 10.02
C THR A 35 -27.82 -8.62 9.77
N ILE A 36 -27.17 -9.74 10.10
CA ILE A 36 -27.74 -11.08 9.88
C ILE A 36 -28.95 -11.28 10.81
N GLY A 37 -28.83 -10.93 12.09
CA GLY A 37 -29.92 -11.07 13.06
C GLY A 37 -31.17 -10.28 12.68
N ILE A 38 -31.01 -9.02 12.28
CA ILE A 38 -32.14 -8.17 11.84
C ILE A 38 -32.69 -8.66 10.50
N GLY A 39 -31.83 -9.06 9.56
CA GLY A 39 -32.27 -9.59 8.27
C GLY A 39 -33.10 -10.88 8.40
N ILE A 40 -32.72 -11.78 9.32
CA ILE A 40 -33.49 -12.99 9.64
C ILE A 40 -34.83 -12.60 10.29
N ALA A 41 -34.82 -11.72 11.29
CA ALA A 41 -36.04 -11.30 11.99
C ALA A 41 -37.04 -10.61 11.03
N PHE A 42 -36.55 -9.71 10.17
CA PHE A 42 -37.36 -9.01 9.19
C PHE A 42 -37.91 -9.98 8.14
N GLY A 43 -37.08 -10.93 7.68
CA GLY A 43 -37.52 -12.03 6.84
C GLY A 43 -38.67 -12.81 7.50
N LEU A 44 -38.48 -13.33 8.71
CA LEU A 44 -39.52 -14.10 9.41
C LEU A 44 -40.85 -13.33 9.53
N VAL A 45 -40.80 -12.03 9.82
CA VAL A 45 -42.01 -11.17 9.88
C VAL A 45 -42.70 -11.08 8.52
N VAL A 46 -41.96 -10.82 7.45
CA VAL A 46 -42.51 -10.76 6.08
C VAL A 46 -43.10 -12.11 5.67
N TYR A 47 -42.43 -13.21 6.03
CA TYR A 47 -42.91 -14.57 5.76
C TYR A 47 -44.25 -14.82 6.44
N ILE A 48 -44.36 -14.54 7.74
CA ILE A 48 -45.59 -14.75 8.53
C ILE A 48 -46.74 -13.91 7.97
N LEU A 49 -46.50 -12.63 7.67
CA LEU A 49 -47.53 -11.74 7.11
C LEU A 49 -48.00 -12.22 5.73
N TYR A 50 -47.08 -12.66 4.88
CA TYR A 50 -47.40 -13.15 3.54
C TYR A 50 -48.11 -14.51 3.57
N PHE A 51 -47.65 -15.44 4.41
CA PHE A 51 -48.25 -16.76 4.59
C PHE A 51 -49.70 -16.65 5.09
N ASN A 52 -49.95 -15.80 6.09
CA ASN A 52 -51.29 -15.53 6.60
C ASN A 52 -52.23 -14.92 5.55
N LYS A 53 -51.68 -14.18 4.57
CA LYS A 53 -52.46 -13.54 3.51
C LYS A 53 -52.77 -14.48 2.35
N VAL A 54 -51.85 -15.38 1.99
CA VAL A 54 -51.98 -16.20 0.77
C VAL A 54 -52.57 -17.58 1.04
N GLN A 55 -52.37 -18.15 2.24
CA GLN A 55 -52.88 -19.49 2.65
C GLN A 55 -52.71 -20.54 1.53
N PRO A 56 -51.46 -20.96 1.23
CA PRO A 56 -51.22 -21.90 0.14
C PRO A 56 -51.80 -23.29 0.45
N ASP A 57 -52.62 -23.81 -0.45
CA ASP A 57 -53.33 -25.09 -0.26
C ASP A 57 -52.62 -26.27 -0.93
N ASN A 58 -51.67 -26.00 -1.84
CA ASN A 58 -51.00 -27.02 -2.65
C ASN A 58 -49.47 -26.95 -2.57
N PHE A 59 -48.81 -28.12 -2.66
CA PHE A 59 -47.36 -28.26 -2.56
C PHE A 59 -46.57 -27.37 -3.53
N ILE A 60 -47.02 -27.22 -4.77
CA ILE A 60 -46.38 -26.36 -5.78
C ILE A 60 -46.39 -24.88 -5.35
N GLN A 61 -47.45 -24.43 -4.68
CA GLN A 61 -47.55 -23.06 -4.16
C GLN A 61 -46.59 -22.85 -2.99
N ILE A 62 -46.44 -23.86 -2.11
CA ILE A 62 -45.46 -23.82 -1.01
C ILE A 62 -44.03 -23.69 -1.56
N VAL A 63 -43.66 -24.50 -2.56
CA VAL A 63 -42.32 -24.44 -3.18
C VAL A 63 -42.07 -23.08 -3.85
N THR A 64 -43.05 -22.57 -4.59
CA THR A 64 -42.95 -21.25 -5.25
C THR A 64 -42.79 -20.11 -4.24
N GLN A 65 -43.49 -20.19 -3.10
CA GLN A 65 -43.35 -19.22 -2.02
C GLN A 65 -41.96 -19.24 -1.37
N VAL A 66 -41.36 -20.41 -1.15
CA VAL A 66 -39.99 -20.51 -0.64
C VAL A 66 -38.98 -19.85 -1.59
N PHE A 67 -39.17 -19.99 -2.91
CA PHE A 67 -38.32 -19.33 -3.91
C PHE A 67 -38.46 -17.80 -3.90
N ILE A 68 -39.69 -17.28 -3.82
CA ILE A 68 -39.94 -15.83 -3.69
C ILE A 68 -39.36 -15.30 -2.37
N PHE A 69 -39.42 -16.11 -1.32
CA PHE A 69 -38.89 -15.75 -0.01
C PHE A 69 -37.36 -15.70 -0.02
N ALA A 70 -36.71 -16.67 -0.68
CA ALA A 70 -35.27 -16.68 -0.88
C ALA A 70 -34.78 -15.47 -1.72
N SER A 71 -35.55 -15.04 -2.73
CA SER A 71 -35.21 -13.86 -3.53
C SER A 71 -35.44 -12.53 -2.77
N LEU A 72 -36.49 -12.44 -1.95
CA LEU A 72 -36.71 -11.31 -1.03
C LEU A 72 -35.70 -11.25 0.12
N GLY A 73 -35.07 -12.37 0.47
CA GLY A 73 -33.99 -12.45 1.45
C GLY A 73 -32.81 -11.51 1.13
N ILE A 74 -32.54 -11.27 -0.16
CA ILE A 74 -31.52 -10.31 -0.61
C ILE A 74 -31.87 -8.89 -0.18
N ILE A 75 -33.14 -8.49 -0.22
CA ILE A 75 -33.59 -7.16 0.21
C ILE A 75 -33.60 -7.07 1.73
N CYS A 76 -34.07 -8.13 2.41
CA CYS A 76 -34.18 -8.19 3.86
C CYS A 76 -32.81 -8.18 4.57
N VAL A 77 -31.76 -8.71 3.94
CA VAL A 77 -30.39 -8.67 4.47
C VAL A 77 -29.58 -7.51 3.87
N GLY A 78 -29.79 -7.20 2.59
CA GLY A 78 -29.04 -6.17 1.87
C GLY A 78 -29.32 -4.75 2.35
N VAL A 79 -30.57 -4.38 2.62
CA VAL A 79 -30.91 -3.03 3.12
C VAL A 79 -30.31 -2.78 4.52
N PRO A 80 -30.47 -3.69 5.50
CA PRO A 80 -29.76 -3.58 6.78
C PRO A 80 -28.24 -3.52 6.62
N ALA A 81 -27.65 -4.32 5.73
CA ALA A 81 -26.19 -4.31 5.51
C ALA A 81 -25.68 -2.93 5.09
N VAL A 82 -26.38 -2.26 4.15
CA VAL A 82 -26.03 -0.90 3.72
C VAL A 82 -26.17 0.09 4.87
N LEU A 83 -27.27 0.04 5.63
CA LEU A 83 -27.49 0.93 6.77
C LEU A 83 -26.42 0.76 7.87
N PHE A 84 -26.06 -0.48 8.21
CA PHE A 84 -25.02 -0.73 9.20
C PHE A 84 -23.62 -0.38 8.69
N LYS A 85 -23.36 -0.52 7.39
CA LYS A 85 -22.11 -0.02 6.80
C LYS A 85 -22.01 1.51 6.88
N LEU A 86 -23.10 2.22 6.62
CA LEU A 86 -23.15 3.68 6.79
C LEU A 86 -22.97 4.09 8.26
N ALA A 87 -23.58 3.35 9.20
CA ALA A 87 -23.40 3.59 10.63
C ALA A 87 -21.95 3.34 11.09
N GLU A 88 -21.31 2.29 10.59
CA GLU A 88 -19.89 2.01 10.83
C GLU A 88 -19.01 3.14 10.29
N MET A 89 -19.23 3.57 9.05
CA MET A 89 -18.51 4.70 8.44
C MET A 89 -18.68 5.99 9.25
N PHE A 90 -19.89 6.25 9.75
CA PHE A 90 -20.16 7.41 10.60
C PHE A 90 -19.44 7.30 11.96
N TYR A 91 -19.47 6.12 12.58
CA TYR A 91 -18.76 5.85 13.83
C TYR A 91 -17.25 6.07 13.69
N ILE A 92 -16.63 5.53 12.62
CA ILE A 92 -15.21 5.72 12.32
C ILE A 92 -14.90 7.22 12.10
N LYS A 93 -15.74 7.92 11.32
CA LYS A 93 -15.60 9.36 11.04
C LYS A 93 -15.74 10.24 12.28
N GLN A 94 -16.57 9.86 13.25
CA GLN A 94 -16.67 10.58 14.52
C GLN A 94 -15.49 10.27 15.42
N ARG A 95 -15.07 9.00 15.47
CA ARG A 95 -13.91 8.57 16.25
C ARG A 95 -12.63 9.25 15.78
N SER A 96 -12.44 9.44 14.48
CA SER A 96 -11.27 10.13 13.93
C SER A 96 -11.12 11.59 14.36
N LYS A 97 -12.18 12.21 14.87
CA LYS A 97 -12.14 13.55 15.45
C LYS A 97 -11.66 13.58 16.89
N THR A 98 -11.70 12.45 17.60
CA THR A 98 -11.26 12.37 19.00
C THR A 98 -9.74 12.51 19.09
N ASP A 99 -9.28 13.21 20.13
CA ASP A 99 -7.84 13.42 20.32
C ASP A 99 -7.10 12.10 20.59
N GLU A 100 -7.75 11.14 21.26
CA GLU A 100 -7.21 9.80 21.45
C GLU A 100 -6.94 9.10 20.12
N HIS A 101 -7.88 9.16 19.16
CA HIS A 101 -7.66 8.57 17.85
C HIS A 101 -6.57 9.29 17.08
N LYS A 102 -6.55 10.63 17.08
CA LYS A 102 -5.48 11.41 16.41
C LYS A 102 -4.09 11.05 16.94
N VAL A 103 -3.94 10.91 18.26
CA VAL A 103 -2.65 10.53 18.88
C VAL A 103 -2.25 9.12 18.48
N ILE A 104 -3.20 8.17 18.44
CA ILE A 104 -2.94 6.79 18.01
C ILE A 104 -2.60 6.72 16.52
N THR A 105 -3.35 7.41 15.67
CA THR A 105 -3.07 7.51 14.23
C THR A 105 -1.67 8.06 13.99
N LYS A 106 -1.32 9.17 14.64
CA LYS A 106 0.03 9.75 14.55
C LYS A 106 1.12 8.80 15.04
N TYR A 107 0.86 8.06 16.13
CA TYR A 107 1.79 7.04 16.61
C TYR A 107 1.99 5.93 15.57
N ASN A 108 0.91 5.43 14.97
CA ASN A 108 0.97 4.40 13.94
C ASN A 108 1.67 4.89 12.68
N GLU A 109 1.39 6.11 12.21
CA GLU A 109 2.08 6.73 11.07
C GLU A 109 3.59 6.87 11.33
N GLU A 110 4.00 7.38 12.50
CA GLU A 110 5.42 7.46 12.86
C GLU A 110 6.05 6.07 12.98
N ARG A 111 5.30 5.08 13.47
CA ARG A 111 5.75 3.69 13.61
C ARG A 111 5.95 3.03 12.26
N ASP A 112 5.01 3.18 11.35
CA ASP A 112 5.05 2.65 10.00
C ASP A 112 6.19 3.31 9.22
N ASN A 113 6.37 4.62 9.34
CA ASN A 113 7.51 5.33 8.75
C ASN A 113 8.85 4.82 9.34
N TYR A 114 8.92 4.60 10.66
CA TYR A 114 10.11 4.03 11.29
C TYR A 114 10.41 2.61 10.77
N ASP A 115 9.40 1.74 10.73
CA ASP A 115 9.57 0.35 10.29
C ASP A 115 9.89 0.27 8.79
N PHE A 116 9.30 1.17 7.98
CA PHE A 116 9.63 1.37 6.56
C PHE A 116 11.14 1.61 6.39
N TRP A 117 11.70 2.58 7.09
CA TRP A 117 13.12 2.87 6.95
C TRP A 117 14.03 1.87 7.64
N LYS A 118 13.55 1.22 8.71
CA LYS A 118 14.34 0.24 9.47
C LYS A 118 14.69 -0.96 8.60
N ILE A 119 13.71 -1.55 7.92
CA ILE A 119 13.94 -2.76 7.12
C ILE A 119 14.87 -2.48 5.93
N ARG A 120 14.76 -1.29 5.32
CA ARG A 120 15.59 -0.84 4.18
C ARG A 120 17.05 -0.55 4.54
N LYS A 121 17.41 -0.57 5.84
CA LYS A 121 18.81 -0.47 6.32
C LYS A 121 19.49 -1.83 6.44
N ASP A 122 18.73 -2.92 6.31
CA ASP A 122 19.22 -4.29 6.38
C ASP A 122 19.61 -4.79 4.99
N TYR A 123 20.82 -5.31 4.86
CA TYR A 123 21.31 -5.88 3.61
C TYR A 123 20.51 -7.13 3.20
N SER A 124 20.11 -7.94 4.18
CA SER A 124 19.41 -9.20 3.92
C SER A 124 18.05 -8.97 3.25
N PHE A 125 17.35 -7.89 3.60
CA PHE A 125 16.10 -7.47 2.97
C PHE A 125 16.26 -7.29 1.46
N TRP A 126 17.29 -6.56 1.03
CA TRP A 126 17.56 -6.31 -0.39
C TRP A 126 18.02 -7.56 -1.13
N ASN A 127 18.86 -8.38 -0.50
CA ASN A 127 19.43 -9.57 -1.16
C ASN A 127 18.42 -10.70 -1.37
N MET A 128 17.26 -10.67 -0.70
CA MET A 128 16.17 -11.63 -0.90
C MET A 128 15.22 -11.25 -2.05
N MET A 129 15.35 -10.05 -2.62
CA MET A 129 14.45 -9.58 -3.67
C MET A 129 14.85 -10.10 -5.04
N ASP A 130 13.84 -10.44 -5.85
CA ASP A 130 14.00 -10.55 -7.30
C ASP A 130 14.17 -9.15 -7.94
N GLY A 131 14.53 -9.13 -9.23
CA GLY A 131 14.80 -7.87 -9.93
C GLY A 131 13.62 -6.89 -9.95
N LEU A 132 12.41 -7.38 -10.21
CA LEU A 132 11.22 -6.52 -10.28
C LEU A 132 10.84 -6.00 -8.89
N SER A 133 10.95 -6.83 -7.85
CA SER A 133 10.72 -6.44 -6.47
C SER A 133 11.73 -5.38 -6.01
N TYR A 134 13.00 -5.55 -6.38
CA TYR A 134 14.07 -4.59 -6.11
C TYR A 134 13.79 -3.23 -6.78
N GLU A 135 13.43 -3.23 -8.06
CA GLU A 135 13.08 -2.02 -8.82
C GLU A 135 11.94 -1.25 -8.16
N LYS A 136 10.84 -1.95 -7.86
CA LYS A 136 9.68 -1.36 -7.18
C LYS A 136 10.05 -0.79 -5.82
N GLU A 137 10.89 -1.46 -5.06
CA GLU A 137 11.28 -1.02 -3.73
C GLU A 137 12.19 0.22 -3.77
N VAL A 138 13.13 0.28 -4.71
CA VAL A 138 13.93 1.50 -4.93
C VAL A 138 13.01 2.66 -5.33
N MET A 139 12.07 2.45 -6.24
CA MET A 139 11.12 3.49 -6.63
C MET A 139 10.26 3.96 -5.45
N ASN A 140 9.79 3.02 -4.61
CA ASN A 140 9.03 3.34 -3.42
C ASN A 140 9.82 4.25 -2.45
N ILE A 141 11.14 4.05 -2.31
CA ILE A 141 11.99 4.97 -1.53
C ILE A 141 11.92 6.40 -2.08
N TYR A 142 12.10 6.56 -3.38
CA TYR A 142 12.12 7.89 -4.00
C TYR A 142 10.75 8.57 -3.93
N LEU A 143 9.66 7.84 -4.20
CA LEU A 143 8.30 8.36 -4.03
C LEU A 143 8.03 8.76 -2.57
N HIS A 144 8.50 7.97 -1.59
CA HIS A 144 8.37 8.30 -0.17
C HIS A 144 9.22 9.52 0.25
N LEU A 145 10.26 9.85 -0.52
CA LEU A 145 11.07 11.06 -0.36
C LEU A 145 10.44 12.29 -1.05
N GLY A 146 9.31 12.14 -1.74
CA GLY A 146 8.61 13.23 -2.42
C GLY A 146 9.05 13.44 -3.87
N TYR A 147 9.72 12.46 -4.47
CA TYR A 147 9.94 12.47 -5.92
C TYR A 147 8.63 12.18 -6.63
N GLU A 148 8.41 12.82 -7.78
CA GLU A 148 7.23 12.66 -8.59
C GLU A 148 7.55 11.86 -9.86
N ASP A 149 6.69 10.90 -10.20
CA ASP A 149 6.84 10.11 -11.43
C ASP A 149 6.45 10.94 -12.65
N MET A 150 7.34 10.99 -13.64
CA MET A 150 7.09 11.73 -14.88
C MET A 150 6.55 10.77 -15.94
N PRO A 151 5.26 10.87 -16.32
CA PRO A 151 4.61 9.89 -17.20
C PRO A 151 5.07 9.96 -18.67
N GLU A 152 5.87 10.95 -19.07
CA GLU A 152 6.25 11.19 -20.45
C GLU A 152 7.67 10.68 -20.76
N LEU A 153 7.84 9.35 -20.83
CA LEU A 153 8.95 8.74 -21.54
C LEU A 153 8.49 8.37 -22.95
N ASN A 154 9.05 9.02 -23.97
CA ASN A 154 8.55 8.94 -25.35
C ASN A 154 9.22 7.83 -26.19
N ASP A 155 9.63 6.70 -25.60
CA ASP A 155 10.47 5.71 -26.28
C ASP A 155 10.10 4.24 -25.95
N GLU A 156 10.19 3.36 -26.95
CA GLU A 156 9.69 1.96 -26.97
C GLU A 156 10.36 0.97 -25.99
N ASN A 157 11.27 1.41 -25.10
CA ASN A 157 12.05 0.56 -24.19
C ASN A 157 11.68 0.77 -22.71
N PHE A 158 10.41 0.57 -22.37
CA PHE A 158 9.78 0.96 -21.09
C PHE A 158 10.07 0.07 -19.88
N ASP A 159 10.63 -1.13 -20.06
CA ASP A 159 10.54 -2.12 -18.98
C ASP A 159 11.48 -1.86 -17.80
N GLN A 160 12.59 -1.12 -17.99
CA GLN A 160 13.65 -0.97 -16.97
C GLN A 160 14.08 0.47 -16.67
N ASP A 161 13.51 1.46 -17.36
CA ASP A 161 13.91 2.86 -17.24
C ASP A 161 12.75 3.72 -16.68
N ARG A 162 13.06 4.71 -15.82
CA ARG A 162 12.09 5.63 -15.19
C ARG A 162 12.66 7.04 -15.10
N VAL A 163 11.80 8.06 -15.12
CA VAL A 163 12.20 9.46 -14.88
C VAL A 163 11.41 10.01 -13.72
N LEU A 164 12.11 10.51 -12.71
CA LEU A 164 11.49 11.15 -11.55
C LEU A 164 11.92 12.62 -11.44
N GLY A 165 10.98 13.48 -11.06
CA GLY A 165 11.21 14.88 -10.76
C GLY A 165 11.38 15.15 -9.26
N PHE A 166 12.30 16.04 -8.90
CA PHE A 166 12.44 16.55 -7.53
C PHE A 166 13.16 17.91 -7.54
N GLU A 167 12.63 18.91 -6.83
CA GLU A 167 13.21 20.27 -6.73
C GLU A 167 13.66 20.85 -8.08
N ASP A 168 12.75 20.87 -9.06
CA ASP A 168 12.95 21.35 -10.44
C ASP A 168 14.01 20.60 -11.27
N LYS A 169 14.51 19.46 -10.78
CA LYS A 169 15.46 18.60 -11.48
C LYS A 169 14.82 17.29 -11.93
N LEU A 170 15.34 16.76 -13.03
CA LEU A 170 14.91 15.48 -13.60
C LEU A 170 16.01 14.43 -13.43
N TYR A 171 15.62 13.25 -12.97
CA TYR A 171 16.53 12.16 -12.67
C TYR A 171 16.13 10.95 -13.50
N TYR A 172 17.08 10.44 -14.29
CA TYR A 172 16.89 9.21 -15.04
C TYR A 172 17.32 8.02 -14.19
N PHE A 173 16.48 7.00 -14.10
CA PHE A 173 16.70 5.78 -13.34
C PHE A 173 16.74 4.60 -14.29
N THR A 174 17.72 3.73 -14.10
CA THR A 174 17.83 2.47 -14.84
C THR A 174 18.31 1.36 -13.92
N PHE A 175 17.82 0.16 -14.16
CA PHE A 175 17.97 -0.97 -13.26
C PHE A 175 18.66 -2.16 -13.93
N HIS A 176 19.84 -2.50 -13.43
CA HIS A 176 20.58 -3.69 -13.84
C HIS A 176 20.45 -4.80 -12.81
N THR A 177 19.37 -5.56 -12.91
CA THR A 177 18.99 -6.61 -11.95
C THR A 177 19.52 -8.01 -12.32
N LYS A 178 20.51 -8.09 -13.23
CA LYS A 178 21.15 -9.36 -13.59
C LYS A 178 21.95 -9.96 -12.42
N ILE A 179 22.25 -11.25 -12.51
CA ILE A 179 22.95 -12.03 -11.47
C ILE A 179 24.45 -11.65 -11.37
N THR A 180 25.00 -10.99 -12.39
CA THR A 180 26.40 -10.57 -12.45
C THR A 180 26.56 -9.07 -12.22
N GLU A 181 27.77 -8.67 -11.81
CA GLU A 181 28.16 -7.26 -11.76
C GLU A 181 27.99 -6.55 -13.11
N PHE A 182 27.61 -5.28 -13.04
CA PHE A 182 27.54 -4.42 -14.20
C PHE A 182 28.95 -3.99 -14.65
N LYS A 183 29.30 -4.22 -15.92
CA LYS A 183 30.66 -4.00 -16.45
C LYS A 183 30.73 -3.33 -17.84
N ASP A 184 29.59 -3.03 -18.46
CA ASP A 184 29.54 -2.56 -19.84
C ASP A 184 29.57 -1.02 -19.91
N SER A 185 30.71 -0.44 -20.25
CA SER A 185 30.84 1.02 -20.43
C SER A 185 30.12 1.54 -21.68
N ALA A 186 29.96 0.71 -22.72
CA ALA A 186 29.24 1.12 -23.94
C ALA A 186 27.72 1.19 -23.68
N GLU A 187 27.20 0.34 -22.79
CA GLU A 187 25.83 0.45 -22.30
C GLU A 187 25.59 1.76 -21.53
N ILE A 188 26.56 2.21 -20.71
CA ILE A 188 26.49 3.51 -20.02
C ILE A 188 26.43 4.68 -21.00
N ASP A 189 27.24 4.68 -22.06
CA ASP A 189 27.20 5.77 -23.05
C ASP A 189 25.83 5.84 -23.75
N LYS A 190 25.18 4.69 -24.02
CA LYS A 190 23.81 4.66 -24.54
C LYS A 190 22.80 5.22 -23.55
N LEU A 191 22.93 4.87 -22.26
CA LEU A 191 22.08 5.39 -21.19
C LEU A 191 22.26 6.90 -20.99
N LEU A 192 23.48 7.43 -21.16
CA LEU A 192 23.73 8.87 -21.15
C LEU A 192 23.02 9.59 -22.29
N VAL A 193 23.09 9.06 -23.51
CA VAL A 193 22.34 9.62 -24.65
C VAL A 193 20.83 9.62 -24.36
N ARG A 194 20.30 8.57 -23.71
CA ARG A 194 18.89 8.52 -23.29
C ARG A 194 18.57 9.54 -22.20
N LYS A 195 19.43 9.69 -21.19
CA LYS A 195 19.31 10.73 -20.15
C LYS A 195 19.19 12.11 -20.79
N ASP A 196 20.09 12.42 -21.73
CA ASP A 196 20.10 13.71 -22.42
C ASP A 196 18.86 13.92 -23.29
N LYS A 197 18.40 12.89 -24.01
CA LYS A 197 17.14 12.95 -24.78
C LYS A 197 15.91 13.25 -23.91
N ASN A 198 15.91 12.78 -22.66
CA ASN A 198 14.82 13.01 -21.70
C ASN A 198 15.07 14.26 -20.83
N ASN A 199 16.03 15.12 -21.19
CA ASN A 199 16.37 16.34 -20.46
C ASN A 199 16.62 16.13 -18.95
N CYS A 200 17.12 14.94 -18.58
CA CYS A 200 17.42 14.62 -17.19
C CYS A 200 18.80 15.18 -16.80
N ASP A 201 18.93 15.72 -15.60
CA ASP A 201 20.20 16.24 -15.07
C ASP A 201 21.19 15.11 -14.75
N PHE A 202 20.68 14.03 -14.14
CA PHE A 202 21.49 12.93 -13.62
C PHE A 202 21.01 11.57 -14.14
N LEU A 203 21.95 10.66 -14.36
CA LEU A 203 21.71 9.24 -14.60
C LEU A 203 22.00 8.44 -13.33
N ASN A 204 21.01 7.74 -12.80
CA ASN A 204 21.14 6.86 -11.65
C ASN A 204 21.01 5.40 -12.10
N ILE A 205 22.08 4.64 -11.94
CA ILE A 205 22.14 3.23 -12.31
C ILE A 205 22.13 2.40 -11.02
N TYR A 206 21.19 1.47 -10.94
CA TYR A 206 21.04 0.58 -9.79
C TYR A 206 21.43 -0.84 -10.16
N SER A 207 22.26 -1.48 -9.34
CA SER A 207 22.53 -2.91 -9.51
C SER A 207 22.68 -3.62 -8.16
N PRO A 208 21.84 -4.63 -7.86
CA PRO A 208 21.94 -5.35 -6.61
C PRO A 208 23.26 -6.14 -6.48
N LYS A 209 23.91 -6.45 -7.60
CA LYS A 209 25.19 -7.18 -7.65
C LYS A 209 26.40 -6.27 -7.72
N GLY A 210 26.21 -4.96 -7.86
CA GLY A 210 27.27 -3.96 -7.88
C GLY A 210 27.90 -3.75 -9.26
N PHE A 211 29.03 -3.05 -9.25
CA PHE A 211 29.68 -2.52 -10.44
C PHE A 211 31.14 -2.93 -10.49
N HIS A 212 31.59 -3.35 -11.66
CA HIS A 212 32.99 -3.66 -11.88
C HIS A 212 33.86 -2.39 -11.74
N LYS A 213 35.09 -2.53 -11.24
CA LYS A 213 36.00 -1.40 -10.97
C LYS A 213 36.21 -0.48 -12.17
N SER A 214 36.28 -1.04 -13.38
CA SER A 214 36.46 -0.29 -14.62
C SER A 214 35.36 0.75 -14.86
N ILE A 215 34.14 0.49 -14.38
CA ILE A 215 33.03 1.43 -14.50
C ILE A 215 33.24 2.63 -13.60
N ASN A 216 33.70 2.43 -12.36
CA ASN A 216 33.94 3.54 -11.43
C ASN A 216 34.96 4.54 -11.97
N GLU A 217 36.00 4.05 -12.64
CA GLU A 217 37.00 4.92 -13.28
C GLU A 217 36.43 5.64 -14.50
N PHE A 218 35.60 4.95 -15.30
CA PHE A 218 34.98 5.50 -16.50
C PHE A 218 33.99 6.64 -16.23
N ILE A 219 33.28 6.61 -15.10
CA ILE A 219 32.20 7.57 -14.80
C ILE A 219 32.62 8.79 -13.97
N LYS A 220 33.90 8.88 -13.57
CA LYS A 220 34.38 9.86 -12.57
C LYS A 220 33.99 11.32 -12.85
N ASP A 221 33.96 11.70 -14.12
CA ASP A 221 33.67 13.07 -14.57
C ASP A 221 32.32 13.18 -15.32
N LYS A 222 31.43 12.20 -15.16
CA LYS A 222 30.11 12.13 -15.82
C LYS A 222 29.00 12.34 -14.78
N PRO A 223 27.82 12.88 -15.16
CA PRO A 223 26.69 13.09 -14.25
C PRO A 223 25.95 11.77 -13.95
N ILE A 224 26.69 10.79 -13.41
CA ILE A 224 26.23 9.43 -13.19
C ILE A 224 26.40 9.08 -11.70
N ASN A 225 25.33 8.56 -11.10
CA ASN A 225 25.37 7.95 -9.78
C ASN A 225 25.17 6.44 -9.91
N LEU A 226 26.04 5.68 -9.24
CA LEU A 226 25.95 4.22 -9.18
C LEU A 226 25.52 3.80 -7.79
N PHE A 227 24.51 2.94 -7.72
CA PHE A 227 23.95 2.47 -6.47
C PHE A 227 23.88 0.94 -6.46
N ASP A 228 24.74 0.34 -5.64
CA ASP A 228 24.58 -1.04 -5.21
C ASP A 228 23.74 -1.09 -3.91
N ILE A 229 23.49 -2.29 -3.37
CA ILE A 229 22.76 -2.45 -2.11
C ILE A 229 23.41 -1.62 -0.99
N ASN A 230 24.74 -1.60 -0.91
CA ASN A 230 25.45 -0.85 0.12
C ASN A 230 25.29 0.67 -0.06
N GLY A 231 25.33 1.14 -1.31
CA GLY A 231 25.08 2.53 -1.69
C GLY A 231 23.68 2.97 -1.30
N ILE A 232 22.66 2.16 -1.62
CA ILE A 232 21.27 2.41 -1.20
C ILE A 232 21.20 2.49 0.32
N ILE A 233 21.72 1.50 1.04
CA ILE A 233 21.69 1.48 2.51
C ILE A 233 22.41 2.71 3.09
N LYS A 234 23.53 3.13 2.50
CA LYS A 234 24.27 4.32 2.93
C LYS A 234 23.41 5.57 2.80
N VAL A 235 22.72 5.74 1.67
CA VAL A 235 21.75 6.84 1.47
C VAL A 235 20.60 6.73 2.47
N VAL A 236 20.00 5.55 2.64
CA VAL A 236 18.91 5.35 3.60
C VAL A 236 19.32 5.66 5.05
N ARG A 237 20.60 5.45 5.40
CA ARG A 237 21.14 5.79 6.72
C ARG A 237 21.34 7.30 6.93
N THR A 238 21.51 8.10 5.88
CA THR A 238 21.66 9.55 6.00
C THR A 238 20.33 10.29 6.13
N ILE A 239 19.21 9.66 5.78
CA ILE A 239 17.87 10.25 5.89
C ILE A 239 17.57 10.58 7.37
N LYS A 240 17.58 11.88 7.68
CA LYS A 240 17.26 12.45 8.99
C LYS A 240 15.77 12.75 9.08
N ASN A 241 14.96 11.70 9.12
CA ASN A 241 13.57 11.80 9.56
C ASN A 241 13.42 11.21 10.98
#